data_AF-A0A179VEG1-F1
#
_entry.id   AF-A0A179VEG1-F1
#
_cell.length_a   1.000
_cell.length_b   1.000
_cell.length_c   1.000
_cell.angle_alpha   90.00
_cell.angle_beta   90.00
_cell.angle_gamma   90.00
#
_symmetry.space_group_name_H-M   'P 1'
#
loop_
_entity.id
_entity.type
_entity.pdbx_description
1 polymer ?
#
loop_
_entity_poly.entity_id
_entity_poly.type
_entity_poly.pdbx_seq_one_letter_code
_entity_poly.pdbx_strand_id
1 'polypeptide(L)'
;MEELAQSMLALHGAHGEDEAHGSAGSGRPNGQWSKAPAFEHNPEQAALLHEATENDKQRYLTSGLQEVDCRFCHGSVMVKKLGINHTAVQWNTAAAARCAYFAQLREEGTSTARIRGCPRLSDSIAHAVAEGCLDPICTAPPPGDG
;
A
#
# COMPACT_ATOMS: atom_id res chain seq x y z
N MET A 1 -12.75 30.13 39.42
CA MET A 1 -12.15 29.69 38.14
C MET A 1 -11.28 28.45 38.35
N GLU A 2 -10.62 28.29 39.52
CA GLU A 2 -9.91 27.06 39.90
C GLU A 2 -10.75 25.77 39.92
N GLU A 3 -11.99 25.81 40.41
CA GLU A 3 -12.85 24.60 40.48
C GLU A 3 -13.11 23.95 39.11
N LEU A 4 -13.28 24.78 38.06
CA LEU A 4 -13.50 24.28 36.71
C LEU A 4 -12.21 23.72 36.10
N ALA A 5 -11.04 24.26 36.49
CA ALA A 5 -9.74 23.76 36.08
C ALA A 5 -9.39 22.42 36.77
N GLN A 6 -9.75 22.24 38.03
CA GLN A 6 -9.58 20.98 38.76
C GLN A 6 -10.50 19.87 38.26
N SER A 7 -11.75 20.20 37.89
CA SER A 7 -12.67 19.25 37.26
C SER A 7 -12.16 18.75 35.90
N MET A 8 -11.55 19.63 35.10
CA MET A 8 -10.96 19.27 33.80
C MET A 8 -9.69 18.42 33.92
N LEU A 9 -8.91 18.55 35.00
CA LEU A 9 -7.76 17.69 35.31
C LEU A 9 -8.16 16.30 35.84
N ALA A 10 -9.34 16.16 36.46
CA ALA A 10 -9.81 14.86 36.95
C ALA A 10 -10.35 13.97 35.82
N LEU A 11 -10.91 14.58 34.76
CA LEU A 11 -11.41 13.88 33.57
C LEU A 11 -10.30 13.52 32.57
N HIS A 12 -9.22 14.29 32.52
CA HIS A 12 -8.01 13.94 31.77
C HIS A 12 -6.97 13.44 32.76
N GLY A 13 -6.98 12.13 33.02
CA GLY A 13 -6.03 11.48 33.93
C GLY A 13 -4.63 12.10 33.82
N ALA A 14 -4.16 12.68 34.92
CA ALA A 14 -2.82 13.21 35.02
C ALA A 14 -1.84 12.07 34.71
N HIS A 15 -1.09 12.20 33.61
CA HIS A 15 0.12 11.42 33.37
C HIS A 15 1.14 11.85 34.43
N GLY A 16 0.99 11.28 35.63
CA GLY A 16 2.00 11.31 36.67
C GLY A 16 3.22 10.53 36.18
N GLU A 17 4.36 11.20 36.28
CA GLU A 17 5.72 10.69 36.44
C GLU A 17 5.95 9.18 36.22
N ASP A 18 6.83 8.90 35.27
CA ASP A 18 7.37 7.58 34.93
C ASP A 18 7.97 6.88 36.16
N GLU A 19 7.13 6.20 36.94
CA GLU A 19 7.53 5.23 37.94
C GLU A 19 8.25 4.07 37.22
N ALA A 20 9.56 4.00 37.43
CA ALA A 20 10.44 2.99 36.88
C ALA A 20 10.00 1.58 37.30
N HIS A 21 9.33 0.87 36.39
CA HIS A 21 9.14 -0.58 36.53
C HIS A 21 10.51 -1.27 36.45
N GLY A 22 11.01 -1.67 37.63
CA GLY A 22 12.28 -2.36 37.81
C GLY A 22 12.35 -3.66 37.02
N SER A 23 13.18 -3.66 35.97
CA SER A 23 13.61 -4.87 35.28
C SER A 23 14.71 -5.54 36.11
N ALA A 24 14.34 -6.59 36.86
CA ALA A 24 15.29 -7.50 37.46
C ALA A 24 15.54 -8.68 36.51
N GLY A 25 16.68 -8.69 35.80
CA GLY A 25 17.14 -9.90 35.11
C GLY A 25 18.09 -9.69 33.93
N SER A 26 19.40 -9.72 34.22
CA SER A 26 20.56 -9.87 33.31
C SER A 26 20.68 -8.93 32.10
N GLY A 27 21.65 -8.02 32.16
CA GLY A 27 21.85 -6.95 31.21
C GLY A 27 22.22 -7.35 29.78
N ARG A 28 21.76 -6.51 28.84
CA ARG A 28 22.45 -6.15 27.60
C ARG A 28 22.53 -4.62 27.55
N PRO A 29 23.67 -4.01 27.17
CA PRO A 29 23.79 -2.57 27.10
C PRO A 29 23.00 -2.03 25.90
N ASN A 30 22.43 -0.83 26.07
CA ASN A 30 21.66 -0.07 25.10
C ASN A 30 22.11 -0.26 23.63
N GLY A 31 21.21 -0.73 22.77
CA GLY A 31 21.43 -0.83 21.33
C GLY A 31 20.22 -1.40 20.58
N GLN A 32 19.64 -0.58 19.72
CA GLN A 32 18.68 -0.93 18.66
C GLN A 32 17.37 -1.60 19.12
N TRP A 33 16.34 -0.79 19.39
CA TRP A 33 14.96 -1.26 19.23
C TRP A 33 14.73 -1.56 17.74
N SER A 34 15.03 -2.78 17.31
CA SER A 34 14.42 -3.33 16.11
C SER A 34 13.04 -3.86 16.52
N LYS A 35 11.97 -3.38 15.90
CA LYS A 35 10.60 -3.89 16.16
C LYS A 35 10.45 -5.39 15.87
N ALA A 36 11.41 -6.00 15.17
CA ALA A 36 11.45 -7.42 14.87
C ALA A 36 12.83 -8.02 15.24
N PRO A 37 12.88 -9.27 15.76
CA PRO A 37 14.12 -9.99 15.99
C PRO A 37 14.89 -10.22 14.68
N ALA A 38 16.23 -10.18 14.72
CA ALA A 38 17.07 -10.34 13.53
C ALA A 38 17.27 -11.82 13.09
N PHE A 39 16.79 -12.80 13.86
CA PHE A 39 16.91 -14.26 13.61
C PHE A 39 18.32 -14.74 13.16
N GLU A 40 19.39 -14.04 13.54
CA GLU A 40 20.77 -14.28 13.09
C GLU A 40 21.28 -15.70 13.38
N HIS A 41 20.78 -16.30 14.46
CA HIS A 41 21.14 -17.65 14.90
C HIS A 41 20.12 -18.72 14.46
N ASN A 42 19.10 -18.34 13.68
CA ASN A 42 18.07 -19.23 13.18
C ASN A 42 17.69 -18.91 11.71
N PRO A 43 18.51 -19.35 10.74
CA PRO A 43 18.29 -19.03 9.33
C PRO A 43 17.01 -19.65 8.76
N GLU A 44 16.53 -20.76 9.31
CA GLU A 44 15.27 -21.39 8.90
C GLU A 44 14.07 -20.48 9.26
N GLN A 45 14.02 -19.99 10.51
CA GLN A 45 12.99 -19.04 10.92
C GLN A 45 13.06 -17.73 10.13
N ALA A 46 14.26 -17.24 9.81
CA ALA A 46 14.44 -16.06 8.98
C ALA A 46 13.87 -16.26 7.56
N ALA A 47 14.11 -17.43 6.95
CA ALA A 47 13.58 -17.77 5.63
C ALA A 47 12.05 -17.88 5.63
N LEU A 48 11.47 -18.56 6.62
CA LEU A 48 10.02 -18.67 6.77
C LEU A 48 9.35 -17.30 6.95
N LEU A 49 9.94 -16.40 7.75
CA LEU A 49 9.45 -15.04 7.92
C LEU A 49 9.56 -14.22 6.63
N HIS A 50 10.66 -14.38 5.88
CA HIS A 50 10.81 -13.71 4.60
C HIS A 50 9.73 -14.15 3.62
N GLU A 51 9.51 -15.46 3.46
CA GLU A 51 8.45 -16.00 2.61
C GLU A 51 7.05 -15.51 3.02
N ALA A 52 6.75 -15.52 4.32
CA ALA A 52 5.49 -15.00 4.84
C ALA A 52 5.32 -13.50 4.53
N THR A 53 6.39 -12.72 4.66
CA THR A 53 6.40 -11.28 4.33
C THR A 53 6.18 -11.05 2.84
N GLU A 54 6.80 -11.84 1.96
CA GLU A 54 6.59 -11.73 0.52
C GLU A 54 5.17 -12.15 0.12
N ASN A 55 4.60 -13.18 0.76
CA ASN A 55 3.20 -13.57 0.54
C ASN A 55 2.23 -12.45 0.94
N ASP A 56 2.47 -11.85 2.11
CA ASP A 56 1.68 -10.73 2.62
C ASP A 56 1.76 -9.53 1.68
N LYS A 57 2.98 -9.11 1.27
CA LYS A 57 3.19 -8.06 0.27
C LYS A 57 2.45 -8.35 -1.03
N GLN A 58 2.55 -9.58 -1.55
CA GLN A 58 1.88 -9.97 -2.78
C GLN A 58 0.36 -9.84 -2.64
N ARG A 59 -0.21 -10.30 -1.51
CA ARG A 59 -1.64 -10.15 -1.21
C ARG A 59 -2.03 -8.68 -1.15
N TYR A 60 -1.28 -7.85 -0.43
CA TYR A 60 -1.53 -6.41 -0.34
C TYR A 60 -1.51 -5.72 -1.70
N LEU A 61 -0.54 -6.08 -2.55
CA LEU A 61 -0.32 -5.43 -3.84
C LEU A 61 -1.25 -5.91 -4.96
N THR A 62 -1.84 -7.10 -4.84
CA THR A 62 -2.64 -7.71 -5.93
C THR A 62 -4.10 -7.98 -5.59
N SER A 63 -4.49 -7.91 -4.31
CA SER A 63 -5.88 -8.19 -3.90
C SER A 63 -6.89 -7.28 -4.62
N GLY A 64 -7.86 -7.94 -5.28
CA GLY A 64 -8.97 -7.29 -5.97
C GLY A 64 -8.59 -6.55 -7.25
N LEU A 65 -7.35 -6.68 -7.73
CA LEU A 65 -6.92 -6.13 -9.01
C LEU A 65 -7.13 -7.16 -10.13
N GLN A 66 -7.59 -6.67 -11.28
CA GLN A 66 -7.79 -7.45 -12.50
C GLN A 66 -6.88 -6.90 -13.59
N GLU A 67 -6.31 -7.79 -14.40
CA GLU A 67 -5.45 -7.39 -15.50
C GLU A 67 -6.27 -6.75 -16.63
N VAL A 68 -5.82 -5.62 -17.14
CA VAL A 68 -6.41 -4.93 -18.29
C VAL A 68 -5.32 -4.58 -19.28
N ASP A 69 -5.50 -4.99 -20.53
CA ASP A 69 -4.65 -4.59 -21.63
C ASP A 69 -5.15 -3.30 -22.26
N CYS A 70 -4.24 -2.33 -22.42
CA CYS A 70 -4.53 -1.17 -23.25
C CYS A 70 -4.75 -1.60 -24.70
N ARG A 71 -5.94 -1.37 -25.26
CA ARG A 71 -6.29 -1.77 -26.63
C ARG A 71 -5.50 -1.02 -27.71
N PHE A 72 -4.80 0.05 -27.34
CA PHE A 72 -3.98 0.82 -28.26
C PHE A 72 -2.51 0.36 -28.30
N CYS A 73 -1.88 0.19 -27.14
CA CYS A 73 -0.44 -0.10 -27.04
C CYS A 73 -0.11 -1.48 -26.46
N HIS A 74 -1.12 -2.26 -26.07
CA HIS A 74 -1.00 -3.59 -25.48
C HIS A 74 -0.10 -3.67 -24.25
N GLY A 75 -0.03 -2.57 -23.48
CA GLY A 75 0.56 -2.59 -22.14
C GLY A 75 -0.44 -3.15 -21.12
N SER A 76 -0.07 -4.22 -20.43
CA SER A 76 -0.87 -4.89 -19.40
C SER A 76 -0.67 -4.26 -18.04
N VAL A 77 -1.75 -3.78 -17.43
CA VAL A 77 -1.75 -3.13 -16.10
C VAL A 77 -2.74 -3.82 -15.17
N MET A 78 -2.53 -3.66 -13.86
CA MET A 78 -3.45 -4.16 -12.85
C MET A 78 -4.41 -3.05 -12.44
N VAL A 79 -5.72 -3.29 -12.52
CA VAL A 79 -6.76 -2.27 -12.34
C VAL A 79 -7.81 -2.74 -11.34
N LYS A 80 -8.26 -1.83 -10.48
CA LYS A 80 -9.47 -2.03 -9.69
C LYS A 80 -10.32 -0.76 -9.64
N LYS A 81 -11.62 -0.92 -9.81
CA LYS A 81 -12.59 0.17 -9.61
C LYS A 81 -12.94 0.27 -8.13
N LEU A 82 -12.71 1.43 -7.53
CA LEU A 82 -13.07 1.72 -6.14
C LEU A 82 -14.39 2.51 -6.04
N GLY A 83 -14.92 2.92 -7.19
CA GLY A 83 -16.19 3.63 -7.35
C GLY A 83 -16.34 4.12 -8.77
N ILE A 84 -17.47 4.78 -9.08
CA ILE A 84 -17.80 5.25 -10.43
C ILE A 84 -16.67 6.13 -11.00
N ASN A 85 -16.21 7.11 -10.22
CA ASN A 85 -15.16 8.05 -10.63
C ASN A 85 -13.77 7.71 -10.08
N HIS A 86 -13.62 6.60 -9.36
CA HIS A 86 -12.36 6.23 -8.72
C HIS A 86 -11.85 4.89 -9.25
N THR A 87 -10.68 4.93 -9.87
CA THR A 87 -10.00 3.76 -10.43
C THR A 87 -8.57 3.77 -9.92
N ALA A 88 -8.16 2.68 -9.27
CA ALA A 88 -6.76 2.45 -8.96
C ALA A 88 -6.12 1.67 -10.12
N VAL A 89 -5.02 2.21 -10.65
CA VAL A 89 -4.25 1.59 -11.73
C VAL A 89 -2.83 1.41 -11.23
N GLN A 90 -2.37 0.16 -11.21
CA GLN A 90 -1.00 -0.18 -10.88
C GLN A 90 -0.24 -0.46 -12.16
N TRP A 91 0.78 0.37 -12.38
CA TRP A 91 1.68 0.27 -13.52
C TRP A 91 2.89 -0.58 -13.16
N ASN A 92 3.29 -1.47 -14.06
CA ASN A 92 4.59 -2.11 -14.04
C ASN A 92 5.54 -1.43 -15.06
N THR A 93 6.83 -1.74 -14.94
CA THR A 93 7.88 -1.16 -15.80
C THR A 93 7.67 -1.50 -17.28
N ALA A 94 7.20 -2.72 -17.59
CA ALA A 94 6.98 -3.18 -18.96
C ALA A 94 5.83 -2.43 -19.64
N ALA A 95 4.70 -2.23 -18.95
CA ALA A 95 3.55 -1.48 -19.46
C ALA A 95 3.87 0.00 -19.62
N ALA A 96 4.57 0.59 -18.66
CA ALA A 96 5.01 1.99 -18.74
C ALA A 96 5.96 2.22 -19.93
N ALA A 97 6.88 1.29 -20.19
CA ALA A 97 7.79 1.36 -21.34
C ALA A 97 7.06 1.22 -22.69
N ARG A 98 6.05 0.33 -22.77
CA ARG A 98 5.23 0.11 -24.00
C ARG A 98 4.23 1.22 -24.29
N CYS A 99 3.87 2.03 -23.30
CA CYS A 99 2.81 3.03 -23.45
C CYS A 99 3.20 4.13 -24.47
N ALA A 100 2.51 4.15 -25.62
CA ALA A 100 2.75 5.13 -26.68
C ALA A 100 2.53 6.59 -26.22
N TYR A 101 1.54 6.83 -25.35
CA TYR A 101 1.29 8.16 -24.79
C TYR A 101 2.43 8.61 -23.87
N PHE A 102 2.94 7.71 -23.03
CA PHE A 102 4.09 8.01 -22.18
C PHE A 102 5.39 8.14 -22.98
N ALA A 103 5.52 7.45 -24.12
CA ALA A 103 6.63 7.64 -25.04
C ALA A 103 6.64 9.06 -25.61
N GLN A 104 5.49 9.52 -26.14
CA GLN A 104 5.34 10.88 -26.64
C GLN A 104 5.67 11.94 -25.58
N LEU A 105 5.15 11.79 -24.36
CA LEU A 105 5.43 12.74 -23.28
C LEU A 105 6.92 12.80 -22.92
N ARG A 106 7.63 11.67 -22.96
CA ARG A 106 9.08 11.62 -22.74
C ARG A 106 9.84 12.36 -23.84
N GLU A 107 9.43 12.23 -25.09
CA GLU A 107 10.01 12.95 -26.24
C GLU A 107 9.79 14.46 -26.13
N GLU A 108 8.62 14.88 -25.65
CA GLU A 108 8.28 16.28 -25.37
C GLU A 108 8.99 16.84 -24.12
N GLY A 109 9.77 16.03 -23.40
CA GLY A 109 10.46 16.42 -22.15
C GLY A 109 9.51 16.54 -20.94
N THR A 110 8.27 16.06 -21.06
CA THR A 110 7.29 16.08 -19.97
C THR A 110 7.43 14.86 -19.07
N SER A 111 7.43 15.09 -17.76
CA SER A 111 7.46 14.01 -16.78
C SER A 111 6.10 13.29 -16.69
N THR A 112 6.10 11.99 -16.96
CA THR A 112 4.90 11.12 -16.85
C THR A 112 4.35 11.04 -15.43
N ALA A 113 5.18 11.27 -14.41
CA ALA A 113 4.78 11.24 -13.00
C ALA A 113 3.74 12.32 -12.63
N ARG A 114 3.66 13.42 -13.40
CA ARG A 114 2.69 14.50 -13.15
C ARG A 114 1.38 14.32 -13.93
N ILE A 115 1.30 13.30 -14.76
CA ILE A 115 0.16 13.06 -15.63
C ILE A 115 -0.82 12.13 -14.93
N ARG A 116 -2.12 12.42 -15.03
CA ARG A 116 -3.20 11.64 -14.40
C ARG A 116 -3.19 10.17 -14.83
N GLY A 117 -2.76 9.88 -16.05
CA GLY A 117 -2.70 8.54 -16.64
C GLY A 117 -2.74 8.59 -18.17
N CYS A 118 -2.72 7.43 -18.80
CA CYS A 118 -2.89 7.33 -20.25
C CYS A 118 -4.38 7.41 -20.62
N PRO A 119 -4.84 8.40 -21.42
CA PRO A 119 -6.25 8.51 -21.78
C PRO A 119 -6.75 7.29 -22.58
N ARG A 120 -5.91 6.72 -23.45
CA ARG A 120 -6.25 5.50 -24.21
C ARG A 120 -6.42 4.27 -23.32
N LEU A 121 -5.69 4.21 -22.21
CA LEU A 121 -5.90 3.17 -21.19
C LEU A 121 -7.22 3.41 -20.46
N SER A 122 -7.56 4.65 -20.10
CA SER A 122 -8.84 4.97 -19.47
C SER A 122 -10.03 4.52 -20.34
N ASP A 123 -9.96 4.72 -21.65
CA ASP A 123 -10.97 4.22 -22.59
C ASP A 123 -11.02 2.69 -22.62
N SER A 124 -9.84 2.04 -22.57
CA SER A 124 -9.75 0.58 -22.52
C SER A 124 -10.35 0.00 -21.24
N ILE A 125 -10.15 0.67 -20.10
CA ILE A 125 -10.75 0.32 -18.80
C ILE A 125 -12.26 0.50 -18.86
N ALA A 126 -12.76 1.61 -19.40
CA ALA A 126 -14.19 1.85 -19.54
C ALA A 126 -14.85 0.78 -20.42
N HIS A 127 -14.19 0.37 -21.50
CA HIS A 127 -14.64 -0.73 -22.33
C HIS A 127 -14.63 -2.08 -21.60
N ALA A 128 -13.57 -2.39 -20.84
CA ALA A 128 -13.51 -3.62 -20.05
C ALA A 128 -14.66 -3.71 -19.02
N VAL A 129 -15.05 -2.58 -18.43
CA VAL A 129 -16.24 -2.52 -17.55
C VAL A 129 -17.53 -2.75 -18.33
N ALA A 130 -17.69 -2.11 -19.50
CA ALA A 130 -18.88 -2.26 -20.33
C ALA A 130 -19.09 -3.69 -20.84
N GLU A 131 -18.02 -4.41 -21.16
CA GLU A 131 -18.04 -5.81 -21.59
C GLU A 131 -18.16 -6.81 -20.41
N GLY A 132 -18.09 -6.33 -19.16
CA GLY A 132 -18.10 -7.18 -17.98
C GLY A 132 -16.78 -7.94 -17.72
N CYS A 133 -15.70 -7.56 -18.40
CA CYS A 133 -14.35 -8.11 -18.18
C CYS A 133 -13.65 -7.48 -16.96
N LEU A 134 -14.11 -6.31 -16.50
CA LEU A 134 -13.63 -5.65 -15.29
C LEU A 134 -14.83 -5.27 -14.41
N ASP A 135 -14.75 -5.58 -13.12
CA ASP A 135 -15.82 -5.22 -12.18
C ASP A 135 -15.99 -3.68 -12.10
N PRO A 136 -17.23 -3.16 -12.15
CA PRO A 136 -17.49 -1.72 -12.08
C PRO A 136 -17.17 -1.13 -10.70
N ILE A 137 -17.20 -1.96 -9.65
CA ILE A 137 -16.77 -1.67 -8.29
C ILE A 137 -16.21 -2.97 -7.71
N CYS A 138 -14.95 -2.94 -7.27
CA CYS A 138 -14.29 -4.05 -6.62
C CYS A 138 -14.89 -4.29 -5.24
N THR A 139 -15.35 -5.51 -5.00
CA THR A 139 -15.93 -5.98 -3.73
C THR A 139 -14.96 -6.86 -2.93
N ALA A 140 -13.72 -7.02 -3.40
CA ALA A 140 -12.72 -7.80 -2.69
C ALA A 140 -12.43 -7.15 -1.32
N PRO A 141 -12.32 -7.94 -0.24
CA PRO A 141 -12.02 -7.41 1.08
C PRO A 141 -10.63 -6.77 1.09
N PRO A 142 -10.42 -5.74 1.93
CA PRO A 142 -9.10 -5.19 2.13
C PRO A 142 -8.14 -6.27 2.62
N PRO A 143 -6.89 -6.29 2.14
CA PRO A 143 -5.86 -7.12 2.72
C PRO A 143 -5.62 -6.68 4.19
N GLY A 144 -5.78 -7.62 5.14
CA GLY A 144 -5.46 -7.40 6.56
C GLY A 144 -6.59 -7.66 7.57
N ASP A 145 -7.84 -7.83 7.14
CA ASP A 145 -9.00 -8.03 8.06
C ASP A 145 -9.28 -9.51 8.41
N GLY A 146 -8.26 -10.37 8.41
CA GLY A 146 -8.37 -11.82 8.64
C GLY A 146 -7.92 -12.27 10.01
#